data_AF-A0AAU4BF04-F1
#
_entry.id   AF-A0AAU4BF04-F1
#
_cell.length_a   1.000
_cell.length_b   1.000
_cell.length_c   1.000
_cell.angle_alpha   90.00
_cell.angle_beta   90.00
_cell.angle_gamma   90.00
#
_symmetry.space_group_name_H-M   'P 1'
#
loop_
_entity.id
_entity.type
_entity.pdbx_description
1 polymer ?
#
loop_
_entity_poly.entity_id
_entity_poly.type
_entity_poly.pdbx_seq_one_letter_code
_entity_poly.pdbx_strand_id
1 'polypeptide(L)'
;MSFFIATVGAVLTTLLGVFVGGALNHRLQLWSRDRRAEVCALVLRASSNVHHGGRGVEVVLNSLTGPAQAAGLDVLACRGRFIELGRSPRPRAATSADAHRTGTS
;
A
#
# COMPACT_ATOMS: atom_id res chain seq x y z
N MET A 1 10.51 42.82 24.63
CA MET A 1 9.21 42.13 24.56
C MET A 1 8.74 41.87 23.13
N SER A 2 8.84 42.82 22.19
CA SER A 2 8.36 42.63 20.79
C SER A 2 9.11 41.60 19.95
N PHE A 3 10.43 41.44 20.12
CA PHE A 3 11.20 40.46 19.34
C PHE A 3 10.78 39.02 19.61
N PHE A 4 10.45 38.67 20.85
CA PHE A 4 9.95 37.35 21.20
C PHE A 4 8.59 37.08 20.56
N ILE A 5 7.69 38.07 20.55
CA ILE A 5 6.34 37.94 19.98
C ILE A 5 6.42 37.72 18.46
N ALA A 6 7.27 38.46 17.76
CA ALA A 6 7.45 38.32 16.32
C ALA A 6 8.02 36.96 15.92
N THR A 7 9.08 36.50 16.61
CA THR A 7 9.72 35.22 16.32
C THR A 7 8.78 34.05 16.62
N VAL A 8 8.10 34.08 17.77
CA VAL A 8 7.11 33.04 18.13
C VAL A 8 5.95 33.03 17.14
N GLY A 9 5.48 34.20 16.71
CA GLY A 9 4.43 34.33 15.68
C GLY A 9 4.83 33.70 14.35
N ALA A 10 6.05 33.96 13.87
CA ALA A 10 6.56 33.41 12.61
C ALA A 10 6.74 31.88 12.64
N VAL A 11 7.21 31.34 13.78
CA VAL A 11 7.32 29.88 13.96
C VAL A 11 5.93 29.25 13.96
N LEU A 12 4.97 29.86 14.66
CA LEU A 12 3.61 29.33 14.77
C LEU A 12 2.89 29.31 13.41
N THR A 13 3.01 30.35 12.59
CA THR A 13 2.40 30.39 11.26
C THR A 13 3.02 29.37 10.30
N THR A 14 4.34 29.16 10.39
CA THR A 14 5.04 28.13 9.60
C THR A 14 4.58 26.73 9.99
N LEU A 15 4.52 26.43 11.29
CA LEU A 15 4.06 25.14 11.80
C LEU A 15 2.59 24.88 11.41
N LEU A 16 1.74 25.88 11.53
CA LEU A 16 0.34 25.78 11.12
C LEU A 16 0.22 25.52 9.61
N GLY A 17 1.01 26.21 8.79
CA GLY A 17 1.06 26.00 7.34
C GLY A 17 1.50 24.59 6.96
N VAL A 18 2.56 24.07 7.60
CA VAL A 18 3.03 22.69 7.39
C VAL A 18 1.99 21.67 7.84
N PHE A 19 1.31 21.90 8.97
CA PHE A 19 0.30 20.98 9.47
C PHE A 19 -0.94 20.95 8.56
N VAL A 20 -1.49 22.11 8.21
CA VAL A 20 -2.67 22.22 7.32
C VAL A 20 -2.34 21.72 5.92
N GLY A 21 -1.18 22.11 5.38
CA GLY A 21 -0.68 21.62 4.09
C GLY A 21 -0.44 20.12 4.10
N GLY A 22 0.11 19.58 5.19
CA GLY A 22 0.29 18.14 5.39
C GLY A 22 -1.03 17.38 5.46
N ALA A 23 -2.02 17.89 6.20
CA ALA A 23 -3.35 17.28 6.28
C ALA A 23 -4.08 17.31 4.93
N LEU A 24 -4.03 18.43 4.21
CA LEU A 24 -4.62 18.54 2.88
C LEU A 24 -3.90 17.63 1.87
N ASN A 25 -2.57 17.66 1.85
CA ASN A 25 -1.76 16.79 0.99
C ASN A 25 -2.04 15.32 1.28
N HIS A 26 -2.17 14.92 2.56
CA HIS A 26 -2.52 13.55 2.91
C HIS A 26 -3.88 13.12 2.35
N ARG A 27 -4.91 13.98 2.46
CA ARG A 27 -6.24 13.71 1.89
C ARG A 27 -6.21 13.63 0.37
N LEU A 28 -5.46 14.51 -0.28
CA LEU A 28 -5.28 14.51 -1.74
C LEU A 28 -4.53 13.26 -2.23
N GLN A 29 -3.51 12.80 -1.48
CA GLN A 29 -2.77 11.58 -1.79
C GLN A 29 -3.66 10.34 -1.70
N LEU A 30 -4.54 10.28 -0.69
CA LEU A 30 -5.54 9.20 -0.58
C LEU A 30 -6.50 9.21 -1.77
N TRP A 31 -7.10 10.36 -2.09
CA TRP A 31 -8.04 10.48 -3.21
C TRP A 31 -7.39 10.17 -4.58
N SER A 32 -6.15 10.62 -4.77
CA SER A 32 -5.36 10.32 -5.97
C SER A 32 -5.07 8.81 -6.10
N ARG A 33 -4.78 8.14 -4.97
CA ARG A 33 -4.58 6.68 -4.95
C ARG A 33 -5.82 5.91 -5.31
N ASP A 34 -6.99 6.27 -4.77
CA ASP A 34 -8.25 5.59 -5.07
C ASP A 34 -8.60 5.70 -6.55
N ARG A 35 -8.54 6.92 -7.11
CA ARG A 35 -8.78 7.15 -8.55
C ARG A 35 -7.80 6.39 -9.44
N ARG A 36 -6.51 6.35 -9.07
CA ARG A 36 -5.49 5.60 -9.83
C ARG A 36 -5.74 4.10 -9.80
N ALA A 37 -6.21 3.58 -8.67
CA ALA A 37 -6.44 2.16 -8.51
C ALA A 37 -7.58 1.63 -9.39
N GLU A 38 -8.68 2.38 -9.52
CA GLU A 38 -9.79 2.04 -10.42
C GLU A 38 -9.33 1.96 -11.89
N VAL A 39 -8.55 2.95 -12.32
CA VAL A 39 -7.99 2.99 -13.68
C VAL A 39 -6.99 1.84 -13.88
N CYS A 40 -6.15 1.55 -12.88
CA CYS A 40 -5.21 0.44 -12.94
C CYS A 40 -5.93 -0.91 -13.06
N ALA A 41 -7.04 -1.10 -12.33
CA ALA A 41 -7.87 -2.30 -12.41
C ALA A 41 -8.44 -2.51 -13.81
N LEU A 42 -8.98 -1.44 -14.40
CA LEU A 42 -9.52 -1.49 -15.76
C LEU A 42 -8.43 -1.82 -16.78
N VAL A 43 -7.27 -1.17 -16.69
CA VAL A 43 -6.15 -1.39 -17.63
C VAL A 43 -5.58 -2.80 -17.47
N LEU A 44 -5.38 -3.27 -16.23
CA LEU A 44 -4.89 -4.62 -15.98
C LEU A 44 -5.85 -5.68 -16.52
N ARG A 45 -7.16 -5.50 -16.29
CA ARG A 45 -8.19 -6.42 -16.78
C ARG A 45 -8.32 -6.42 -18.30
N ALA A 46 -8.26 -5.24 -18.92
CA ALA A 46 -8.28 -5.11 -20.38
C ALA A 46 -7.03 -5.76 -21.00
N SER A 47 -5.85 -5.48 -20.45
CA SER A 47 -4.58 -6.02 -20.95
C SER A 47 -4.47 -7.53 -20.77
N SER A 48 -4.88 -8.06 -19.61
CA SER A 48 -4.85 -9.51 -19.34
C SER A 48 -5.82 -10.28 -20.23
N ASN A 49 -7.00 -9.73 -20.50
CA ASN A 49 -7.97 -10.34 -21.42
C ASN A 49 -7.39 -10.45 -22.85
N VAL A 50 -6.74 -9.38 -23.33
CA VAL A 50 -6.11 -9.35 -24.67
C VAL A 50 -4.91 -10.30 -24.77
N HIS A 51 -4.02 -10.32 -23.76
CA HIS A 51 -2.78 -11.10 -23.84
C HIS A 51 -2.92 -12.58 -23.45
N HIS A 52 -3.88 -12.93 -22.58
CA HIS A 52 -4.02 -14.29 -22.04
C HIS A 52 -5.31 -14.97 -22.52
N GLY A 53 -6.09 -14.32 -23.41
CA GLY A 53 -7.36 -14.85 -23.92
C GLY A 53 -8.36 -15.13 -22.81
N GLY A 54 -8.44 -14.24 -21.81
CA GLY A 54 -9.32 -14.37 -20.65
C GLY A 54 -8.85 -15.31 -19.54
N ARG A 55 -7.66 -15.94 -19.64
CA ARG A 55 -7.13 -16.83 -18.59
C ARG A 55 -6.57 -16.12 -17.35
N GLY A 56 -6.42 -14.80 -17.38
CA GLY A 56 -5.81 -14.03 -16.29
C GLY A 56 -4.27 -14.14 -16.28
N VAL A 57 -3.63 -13.49 -15.31
CA VAL A 57 -2.17 -13.40 -15.16
C VAL A 57 -1.69 -14.41 -14.12
N GLU A 58 -0.61 -15.14 -14.42
CA GLU A 58 -0.07 -16.19 -13.56
C GLU A 58 0.68 -15.64 -12.33
N VAL A 59 1.33 -14.48 -12.44
CA VAL A 59 2.04 -13.83 -11.34
C VAL A 59 1.78 -12.33 -11.37
N VAL A 60 1.32 -11.77 -10.25
CA VAL A 60 1.18 -10.32 -10.07
C VAL A 60 2.13 -9.86 -8.97
N LEU A 61 3.09 -9.00 -9.34
CA LEU A 61 4.04 -8.38 -8.42
C LEU A 61 3.53 -6.97 -8.06
N ASN A 62 2.96 -6.83 -6.87
CA ASN A 62 2.33 -5.60 -6.43
C ASN A 62 3.22 -4.85 -5.43
N SER A 63 3.58 -3.60 -5.72
CA SER A 63 4.28 -2.70 -4.79
C SER A 63 3.39 -1.59 -4.22
N LEU A 64 2.08 -1.65 -4.51
CA LEU A 64 1.09 -0.64 -4.17
C LEU A 64 0.12 -1.16 -3.09
N THR A 65 -0.32 -0.31 -2.18
CA THR A 65 -1.35 -0.67 -1.18
C THR A 65 -2.72 -0.10 -1.55
N GLY A 66 -3.79 -0.70 -1.02
CA GLY A 66 -5.16 -0.19 -1.21
C GLY A 66 -5.85 -0.78 -2.45
N PRO A 67 -6.73 -0.05 -3.16
CA PRO A 67 -7.59 -0.65 -4.18
C PRO A 67 -6.84 -1.22 -5.39
N ALA A 68 -5.59 -0.79 -5.61
CA ALA A 68 -4.71 -1.36 -6.64
C ALA A 68 -4.28 -2.80 -6.33
N GLN A 69 -4.28 -3.18 -5.05
CA GLN A 69 -4.02 -4.55 -4.60
C GLN A 69 -5.20 -5.48 -4.96
N ALA A 70 -6.43 -5.04 -4.68
CA ALA A 70 -7.65 -5.77 -5.03
C ALA A 70 -7.76 -5.98 -6.54
N ALA A 71 -7.47 -4.93 -7.31
CA ALA A 71 -7.40 -4.97 -8.76
C ALA A 71 -6.40 -6.00 -9.32
N GLY A 72 -5.24 -6.13 -8.68
CA GLY A 72 -4.24 -7.12 -9.06
C GLY A 72 -4.65 -8.56 -8.73
N LEU A 73 -5.45 -8.77 -7.69
CA LEU A 73 -6.03 -10.07 -7.34
C LEU A 73 -7.12 -10.49 -8.34
N ASP A 74 -7.97 -9.55 -8.77
CA ASP A 74 -9.06 -9.83 -9.73
C ASP A 74 -8.57 -10.28 -11.11
N VAL A 75 -7.32 -9.98 -11.45
CA VAL A 75 -6.73 -10.38 -12.73
C VAL A 75 -5.89 -11.66 -12.63
N LEU A 76 -5.77 -12.30 -11.47
CA LEU A 76 -5.02 -13.56 -11.33
C LEU A 76 -5.72 -14.70 -12.08
N ALA A 77 -4.91 -15.52 -12.76
CA ALA A 77 -5.36 -16.80 -13.30
C ALA A 77 -5.70 -17.79 -12.18
N CYS A 78 -6.51 -18.82 -12.47
CA CYS A 78 -6.66 -19.95 -11.57
C CYS A 78 -5.29 -20.55 -11.25
N ARG A 79 -4.89 -20.53 -9.97
CA ARG A 79 -3.55 -20.89 -9.42
C ARG A 79 -2.43 -19.85 -9.60
N GLY A 80 -2.76 -18.61 -9.95
CA GLY A 80 -1.79 -17.52 -9.99
C GLY A 80 -1.19 -17.21 -8.62
N ARG A 81 -0.05 -16.50 -8.59
CA ARG A 81 0.62 -16.06 -7.36
C ARG A 81 0.63 -14.53 -7.27
N PHE A 82 0.19 -14.01 -6.13
CA PHE A 82 0.25 -12.59 -5.84
C PHE A 82 1.42 -12.32 -4.88
N ILE A 83 2.39 -11.50 -5.31
CA ILE A 83 3.60 -11.19 -4.55
C ILE A 83 3.57 -9.70 -4.19
N GLU A 84 3.47 -9.39 -2.90
CA GLU A 84 3.43 -8.01 -2.42
C GLU A 84 4.84 -7.53 -1.99
N LEU A 85 5.33 -6.51 -2.68
CA LEU A 85 6.54 -5.75 -2.35
C LEU A 85 6.16 -4.54 -1.48
N GLY A 86 5.58 -4.80 -0.32
CA GLY A 86 5.39 -3.81 0.74
C GLY A 86 6.52 -3.92 1.76
N ARG A 87 7.09 -2.79 2.19
CA ARG A 87 7.92 -2.77 3.40
C ARG A 87 7.02 -2.93 4.61
N SER A 88 6.72 -4.17 5.00
CA SER A 88 6.16 -4.48 6.32
C SER A 88 7.29 -4.83 7.29
N PRO A 89 7.38 -4.17 8.46
CA PRO A 89 8.26 -4.64 9.52
C PRO A 89 7.73 -6.00 9.99
N ARG A 90 8.53 -7.05 9.86
CA ARG A 90 8.20 -8.36 10.44
C ARG A 90 8.81 -8.45 11.84
N PRO A 91 8.03 -8.46 12.93
CA PRO A 91 8.43 -9.26 14.09
C PRO A 91 8.40 -10.72 13.65
N ARG A 92 9.50 -11.43 13.89
CA ARG A 92 9.62 -12.87 13.70
C ARG A 92 8.52 -13.53 14.53
N ALA A 93 7.51 -14.10 13.89
CA ALA A 93 6.58 -14.99 14.59
C ALA A 93 7.40 -16.19 15.06
N ALA A 94 7.63 -16.26 16.37
CA ALA A 94 8.18 -17.41 17.02
C ALA A 94 7.18 -18.57 16.90
N THR A 95 7.74 -19.75 16.63
CA THR A 95 7.25 -21.05 17.08
C THR A 95 6.03 -21.65 16.37
N SER A 96 6.30 -22.59 15.47
CA SER A 96 5.50 -23.82 15.32
C SER A 96 6.34 -25.04 14.89
N ALA A 97 7.66 -25.01 15.13
CA ALA A 97 8.57 -26.13 14.91
C ALA A 97 9.02 -26.84 16.21
N ASP A 98 8.37 -26.55 17.34
CA ASP A 98 8.63 -27.20 18.64
C ASP A 98 7.66 -28.37 18.91
N ALA A 99 7.08 -28.94 17.86
CA ALA A 99 6.07 -30.00 17.96
C ALA A 99 6.59 -31.41 17.63
N HIS A 100 7.92 -31.65 17.54
CA HIS A 100 8.43 -32.97 17.16
C HIS A 100 9.63 -33.51 17.95
N ARG A 101 9.80 -33.20 19.25
CA ARG A 101 10.73 -33.99 20.07
C ARG A 101 10.48 -34.04 21.58
N THR A 102 9.27 -34.42 21.97
CA THR A 102 9.04 -35.05 23.28
C THR A 102 8.20 -36.29 23.08
N GLY A 103 8.89 -37.41 22.88
CA GLY A 103 8.32 -38.73 22.68
C GLY A 103 9.38 -39.76 23.06
N THR A 104 9.78 -39.72 24.32
CA THR A 104 10.48 -40.80 25.00
C THR A 104 9.51 -41.97 25.12
N SER A 105 9.82 -43.08 24.46
CA SER A 105 9.78 -44.41 25.07
C SER A 105 10.63 -45.38 24.25
#